data_AF-A0A945PQL0-F1
#
_entry.id   AF-A0A945PQL0-F1
#
_cell.length_a   1.000
_cell.length_b   1.000
_cell.length_c   1.000
_cell.angle_alpha   90.00
_cell.angle_beta   90.00
_cell.angle_gamma   90.00
#
_symmetry.space_group_name_H-M   'P 1'
#
loop_
_entity.id
_entity.type
_entity.pdbx_description
1 polymer ?
#
loop_
_entity_poly.entity_id
_entity_poly.type
_entity_poly.pdbx_seq_one_letter_code
_entity_poly.pdbx_strand_id
1 'polypeptide(L)'
;MASPQQDDSSRKTPSNPSADYVRYSGIGVQFAATMGFFAYIGYRIDLWLGLLTVFPVFLIAGVFLGMALGIYRLKLQFDTPKSDRESES
;
A
#
# COMPACT_ATOMS: atom_id res chain seq x y z
N MET A 1 50.08 21.99 12.63
CA MET A 1 49.71 20.85 11.76
C MET A 1 48.20 20.74 11.80
N ALA A 2 47.52 21.26 10.78
CA ALA A 2 46.07 21.14 10.67
C ALA A 2 45.74 19.78 10.03
N SER A 3 44.90 19.00 10.68
CA SER A 3 44.37 17.75 10.13
C SER A 3 43.47 18.05 8.93
N PRO A 4 43.53 17.28 7.84
CA PRO A 4 42.59 17.43 6.74
C PRO A 4 41.19 16.99 7.20
N GLN A 5 40.22 17.90 7.14
CA GLN A 5 38.81 17.54 7.20
C GLN A 5 38.49 16.63 6.01
N GLN A 6 38.11 15.38 6.31
CA GLN A 6 37.40 14.54 5.36
C GLN A 6 35.99 15.09 5.21
N ASP A 7 35.78 15.77 4.09
CA ASP A 7 34.49 16.17 3.56
C ASP A 7 33.76 14.92 3.08
N ASP A 8 32.91 14.35 3.94
CA ASP A 8 31.93 13.32 3.59
C ASP A 8 30.73 13.99 2.91
N SER A 9 30.98 14.65 1.77
CA SER A 9 29.93 15.21 0.95
C SER A 9 29.21 14.07 0.23
N SER A 10 28.07 13.68 0.82
CA SER A 10 26.89 13.22 0.10
C SER A 10 27.13 12.03 -0.84
N ARG A 11 27.10 10.80 -0.29
CA ARG A 11 26.49 9.69 -1.02
C ARG A 11 24.99 9.96 -1.20
N LYS A 12 24.64 10.84 -2.14
CA LYS A 12 23.31 10.81 -2.77
C LYS A 12 23.26 9.50 -3.55
N THR A 13 22.73 8.47 -2.92
CA THR A 13 22.28 7.27 -3.62
C THR A 13 21.45 7.74 -4.82
N PRO A 14 21.80 7.38 -6.07
CA PRO A 14 21.07 7.84 -7.23
C PRO A 14 19.61 7.41 -7.04
N SER A 15 18.71 8.38 -6.91
CA SER A 15 17.27 8.14 -6.88
C SER A 15 16.92 7.63 -8.27
N ASN A 16 16.97 6.31 -8.45
CA ASN A 16 16.61 5.67 -9.70
C ASN A 16 15.11 5.94 -9.92
N PRO A 17 14.70 6.80 -10.86
CA PRO A 17 13.30 7.14 -11.03
C PRO A 17 12.45 5.89 -11.33
N SER A 18 13.05 4.88 -11.98
CA SER A 18 12.48 3.55 -12.18
C SER A 18 12.10 2.81 -10.89
N ALA A 19 12.85 2.98 -9.79
CA ALA A 19 12.54 2.36 -8.51
C ALA A 19 11.29 2.97 -7.86
N ASP A 20 11.08 4.28 -8.03
CA ASP A 20 9.89 4.96 -7.50
C ASP A 20 8.63 4.55 -8.28
N TYR A 21 8.70 4.44 -9.61
CA TYR A 21 7.57 3.96 -10.41
C TYR A 21 7.16 2.53 -10.06
N VAL A 22 8.13 1.63 -9.85
CA VAL A 22 7.87 0.26 -9.41
C VAL A 22 7.20 0.26 -8.03
N ARG A 23 7.66 1.12 -7.11
CA ARG A 23 7.07 1.22 -5.77
C ARG A 23 5.62 1.68 -5.79
N TYR A 24 5.28 2.72 -6.57
CA TYR A 24 3.89 3.17 -6.71
C TYR A 24 3.00 2.13 -7.40
N SER A 25 3.53 1.41 -8.39
CA SER A 25 2.78 0.33 -9.05
C SER A 25 2.43 -0.80 -8.07
N GLY A 26 3.33 -1.15 -7.15
CA GLY A 26 3.10 -2.17 -6.13
C GLY A 26 1.95 -1.81 -5.18
N ILE A 27 1.82 -0.54 -4.80
CA ILE A 27 0.73 -0.05 -3.93
C ILE A 27 -0.63 -0.20 -4.64
N GLY A 28 -0.70 0.18 -5.92
CA GLY A 28 -1.92 0.02 -6.71
C GLY A 28 -2.32 -1.44 -6.88
N VAL A 29 -1.35 -2.33 -7.14
CA VAL A 29 -1.58 -3.78 -7.24
C VAL A 29 -2.05 -4.35 -5.90
N GLN A 30 -1.44 -3.95 -4.79
CA GLN A 30 -1.84 -4.40 -3.45
C GLN A 30 -3.28 -3.95 -3.12
N PHE A 31 -3.63 -2.71 -3.47
CA PHE A 31 -4.98 -2.19 -3.32
C PHE A 31 -5.99 -3.00 -4.16
N ALA A 32 -5.70 -3.19 -5.45
CA ALA A 32 -6.55 -3.96 -6.36
C ALA A 32 -6.70 -5.43 -5.90
N ALA A 33 -5.62 -6.05 -5.44
CA ALA A 33 -5.65 -7.41 -4.90
C ALA A 33 -6.50 -7.51 -3.64
N THR A 34 -6.39 -6.53 -2.72
CA THR A 34 -7.21 -6.48 -1.50
C THR A 34 -8.69 -6.31 -1.84
N MET A 35 -9.02 -5.34 -2.69
CA MET A 35 -10.39 -5.10 -3.15
C MET A 35 -10.97 -6.32 -3.86
N GLY A 36 -10.21 -6.90 -4.80
CA GLY A 36 -10.61 -8.10 -5.54
C GLY A 36 -10.80 -9.32 -4.65
N PHE A 37 -9.97 -9.48 -3.62
CA PHE A 37 -10.11 -10.56 -2.64
C PHE A 37 -11.41 -10.47 -1.85
N PHE A 38 -11.74 -9.29 -1.31
CA PHE A 38 -13.00 -9.10 -0.58
C PHE A 38 -14.22 -9.20 -1.50
N ALA A 39 -14.13 -8.67 -2.72
CA ALA A 39 -15.17 -8.83 -3.74
C ALA A 39 -15.39 -10.31 -4.09
N TYR A 40 -14.32 -11.09 -4.25
CA TYR A 40 -14.41 -12.52 -4.55
C TYR A 40 -15.08 -13.31 -3.42
N ILE A 41 -14.73 -13.01 -2.16
CA ILE A 41 -15.37 -13.63 -0.99
C ILE A 41 -16.86 -13.28 -0.97
N GLY A 42 -17.21 -11.99 -1.13
CA GLY A 42 -18.60 -11.54 -1.17
C GLY A 42 -19.40 -12.22 -2.28
N TYR A 43 -18.81 -12.32 -3.47
CA TYR A 43 -19.39 -13.05 -4.61
C TYR A 43 -19.65 -14.52 -4.29
N ARG A 44 -18.67 -15.22 -3.68
CA ARG A 44 -18.80 -16.63 -3.33
C ARG A 44 -19.89 -16.87 -2.29
N ILE A 45 -20.03 -15.97 -1.32
CA ILE A 45 -21.09 -16.01 -0.31
C ILE A 45 -22.45 -15.76 -0.96
N ASP A 46 -22.60 -14.70 -1.77
CA ASP A 46 -23.85 -14.41 -2.45
C ASP A 46 -24.27 -15.54 -3.41
N LEU A 47 -23.30 -16.21 -4.05
CA LEU A 47 -23.54 -17.37 -4.90
C LEU A 47 -24.03 -18.57 -4.09
N TRP A 48 -23.42 -18.85 -2.93
CA TRP A 48 -23.82 -19.95 -2.05
C TRP A 48 -25.21 -19.76 -1.44
N LEU A 49 -25.56 -18.52 -1.09
CA LEU A 49 -26.87 -18.20 -0.51
C LEU A 49 -27.97 -17.99 -1.57
N GLY A 50 -27.64 -18.05 -2.87
CA GLY A 50 -28.58 -17.75 -3.95
C GLY A 50 -29.03 -16.28 -3.98
N LEU A 51 -28.33 -15.39 -3.26
CA LEU A 51 -28.63 -13.97 -3.21
C LEU A 51 -28.25 -13.25 -4.50
N LEU A 52 -27.37 -13.85 -5.31
CA LEU A 52 -26.94 -13.32 -6.61
C LEU A 52 -28.11 -13.02 -7.56
N THR A 53 -29.20 -13.81 -7.49
CA THR A 53 -30.39 -13.65 -8.33
C THR A 53 -31.36 -12.58 -7.83
N VAL A 54 -31.26 -12.16 -6.56
CA VAL A 54 -32.19 -11.19 -5.96
C VAL A 54 -31.47 -9.87 -5.74
N PHE A 55 -30.41 -9.88 -4.92
CA PHE A 55 -29.59 -8.72 -4.64
C PHE A 55 -28.27 -9.15 -3.97
N PRO A 56 -27.09 -8.93 -4.61
CA PRO A 56 -25.80 -9.40 -4.12
C PRO A 56 -25.23 -8.48 -3.02
N VAL A 57 -25.82 -8.56 -1.82
CA VAL A 57 -25.48 -7.71 -0.68
C VAL A 57 -24.02 -7.93 -0.25
N PHE A 58 -23.55 -9.17 -0.20
CA PHE A 58 -22.22 -9.47 0.32
C PHE A 58 -21.11 -9.08 -0.65
N LEU A 59 -21.34 -9.15 -1.96
CA LEU A 59 -20.45 -8.61 -2.98
C LEU A 59 -20.29 -7.10 -2.78
N ILE A 60 -21.39 -6.36 -2.69
CA ILE A 60 -21.39 -4.91 -2.53
C ILE A 60 -20.68 -4.55 -1.22
N ALA A 61 -21.07 -5.17 -0.10
CA ALA A 61 -20.44 -4.95 1.19
C ALA A 61 -18.94 -5.30 1.16
N GLY A 62 -18.56 -6.40 0.50
CA GLY A 62 -17.17 -6.82 0.33
C GLY A 62 -16.35 -5.80 -0.46
N VAL A 63 -16.89 -5.26 -1.55
CA VAL A 63 -16.24 -4.20 -2.34
C VAL A 63 -16.02 -2.94 -1.51
N PHE A 64 -17.05 -2.47 -0.79
CA PHE A 64 -16.93 -1.30 0.09
C PHE A 64 -15.93 -1.53 1.23
N LEU A 65 -15.95 -2.72 1.83
CA LEU A 65 -15.01 -3.09 2.89
C LEU A 65 -13.56 -3.16 2.36
N GLY A 66 -13.37 -3.79 1.21
CA GLY A 66 -12.06 -3.87 0.55
C GLY A 66 -11.52 -2.50 0.16
N MET A 67 -12.39 -1.60 -0.32
CA MET A 67 -12.05 -0.21 -0.60
C MET A 67 -11.67 0.55 0.68
N ALA A 68 -12.48 0.47 1.74
CA ALA A 68 -12.20 1.14 3.01
C ALA A 68 -10.88 0.67 3.63
N LEU A 69 -10.64 -0.64 3.64
CA LEU A 69 -9.38 -1.23 4.14
C LEU A 69 -8.19 -0.84 3.26
N GLY A 70 -8.37 -0.84 1.94
CA GLY A 70 -7.32 -0.44 1.00
C GLY A 70 -6.91 1.03 1.19
N ILE A 71 -7.89 1.93 1.37
CA ILE A 71 -7.64 3.34 1.67
C ILE A 71 -7.00 3.50 3.05
N TYR A 72 -7.45 2.75 4.06
CA TYR A 72 -6.84 2.79 5.39
C TYR A 72 -5.36 2.36 5.35
N ARG A 73 -5.04 1.30 4.60
CA ARG A 73 -3.65 0.85 4.38
C ARG A 73 -2.83 1.91 3.67
N LEU A 74 -3.42 2.60 2.70
CA LEU A 74 -2.77 3.71 2.00
C LEU A 74 -2.44 4.84 2.97
N LYS A 75 -3.42 5.28 3.77
CA LYS A 75 -3.24 6.31 4.81
C LYS A 75 -2.11 5.95 5.75
N LEU A 76 -2.07 4.72 6.27
CA LEU A 76 -1.03 4.28 7.20
C LEU A 76 0.38 4.30 6.58
N GLN A 77 0.50 3.93 5.30
CA GLN A 77 1.77 3.98 4.58
C GLN A 77 2.25 5.42 4.32
N PHE A 78 1.32 6.37 4.15
CA PHE A 78 1.65 7.79 4.01
C PHE A 78 1.89 8.49 5.36
N ASP A 79 1.22 8.06 6.44
CA ASP A 79 1.35 8.60 7.79
C ASP A 79 2.54 8.00 8.57
N THR A 80 3.44 7.23 7.95
CA THR A 80 4.65 6.78 8.65
C THR A 80 5.66 7.93 8.66
N PRO A 81 5.86 8.68 9.77
CA PRO A 81 6.94 9.64 9.85
C PRO A 81 8.26 8.91 9.67
N LYS A 82 9.07 9.39 8.73
CA LYS A 82 10.45 8.96 8.56
C LYS A 82 11.33 9.67 9.60
N SER A 83 11.16 9.34 10.88
CA SER A 83 12.10 9.61 11.97
C SER A 83 11.96 8.39 12.89
N ASP A 84 12.97 7.59 13.19
CA ASP A 84 14.17 7.95 13.93
C ASP A 84 15.28 6.92 13.61
N ARG A 85 16.24 7.25 12.73
CA ARG A 85 17.50 6.47 12.59
C ARG A 85 18.66 7.35 12.12
N GLU A 86 18.80 8.53 12.70
CA GLU A 86 19.96 9.40 12.45
C GLU A 86 20.32 10.28 13.67
N SER A 87 20.04 9.80 14.89
CA SER A 87 20.45 10.47 16.14
C SER A 87 21.37 9.62 17.02
N GLU A 88 21.87 8.49 16.53
CA GLU A 88 22.89 7.67 17.19
C GLU A 88 23.74 6.94 16.13
N SER A 89 24.78 7.59 15.60
CA SER A 89 26.01 6.98 15.07
C SER A 89 27.05 8.06 14.82
#